data_AF-A0A535VZQ3-F1
#
_entry.id   AF-A0A535VZQ3-F1
#
_cell.length_a   1.000
_cell.length_b   1.000
_cell.length_c   1.000
_cell.angle_alpha   90.00
_cell.angle_beta   90.00
_cell.angle_gamma   90.00
#
_symmetry.space_group_name_H-M   'P 1'
#
loop_
_entity.id
_entity.type
_entity.pdbx_description
1 polymer ?
#
loop_
_entity_poly.entity_id
_entity_poly.type
_entity_poly.pdbx_seq_one_letter_code
_entity_poly.pdbx_strand_id
1 'polypeptide(L)'
;MTYEELLALAREFEGHTLETVTGRRYRVGIYLACPFFTPESSGYGQSDGRRAVERFVERYNETGSLRPGDYAKVSRNASYLIGLLIAAGASQTSAPRP
;
A
#
# COMPACT_ATOMS: atom_id res chain seq x y z
N MET A 1 3.80 -12.08 -4.26
CA MET A 1 4.43 -10.89 -3.65
C MET A 1 4.91 -11.23 -2.24
N THR A 2 6.07 -10.74 -1.79
CA THR A 2 6.55 -10.84 -0.41
C THR A 2 6.39 -9.52 0.34
N TYR A 3 6.63 -9.54 1.67
CA TYR A 3 6.68 -8.30 2.45
C TYR A 3 7.79 -7.36 1.95
N GLU A 4 8.96 -7.92 1.64
CA GLU A 4 10.12 -7.18 1.17
C GLU A 4 9.85 -6.54 -0.21
N GLU A 5 9.15 -7.23 -1.10
CA GLU A 5 8.70 -6.66 -2.39
C GLU A 5 7.70 -5.52 -2.18
N LEU A 6 6.72 -5.67 -1.29
CA LEU A 6 5.79 -4.58 -0.96
C LEU A 6 6.51 -3.40 -0.31
N LEU A 7 7.50 -3.66 0.54
CA LEU A 7 8.33 -2.62 1.15
C LEU A 7 9.18 -1.90 0.11
N ALA A 8 9.71 -2.62 -0.88
CA ALA A 8 10.42 -2.02 -2.00
C ALA A 8 9.51 -1.09 -2.82
N LEU A 9 8.27 -1.51 -3.10
CA LEU A 9 7.28 -0.63 -3.72
C LEU A 9 7.02 0.61 -2.84
N ALA A 10 6.81 0.44 -1.54
CA ALA A 10 6.58 1.57 -0.64
C ALA A 10 7.78 2.53 -0.59
N ARG A 11 9.00 2.04 -0.77
CA ARG A 11 10.24 2.84 -0.90
C ARG A 11 10.27 3.65 -2.21
N GLU A 12 9.87 3.05 -3.32
CA GLU A 12 9.81 3.75 -4.61
C GLU A 12 8.84 4.94 -4.57
N PHE A 13 7.75 4.81 -3.80
CA PHE A 13 6.77 5.87 -3.60
C PHE A 13 7.00 6.69 -2.32
N GLU A 14 8.12 6.53 -1.62
CA GLU A 14 8.38 7.26 -0.38
C GLU A 14 8.36 8.78 -0.63
N GLY A 15 7.51 9.50 0.13
CA GLY A 15 7.30 10.94 -0.04
C GLY A 15 6.25 11.32 -1.09
N HIS A 16 5.82 10.39 -1.95
CA HIS A 16 4.76 10.63 -2.93
C HIS A 16 3.37 10.62 -2.28
N THR A 17 2.47 11.46 -2.83
CA THR A 17 1.04 11.39 -2.54
C THR A 17 0.36 10.48 -3.55
N LEU A 18 -0.35 9.48 -3.04
CA LEU A 18 -1.14 8.53 -3.81
C LEU A 18 -2.63 8.67 -3.47
N GLU A 19 -3.47 7.97 -4.21
CA GLU A 19 -4.92 7.93 -4.02
C GLU A 19 -5.38 6.49 -3.71
N THR A 20 -6.30 6.34 -2.76
CA THR A 20 -6.96 5.05 -2.50
C THR A 20 -8.02 4.77 -3.57
N VAL A 21 -8.49 3.53 -3.63
CA VAL A 21 -9.65 3.14 -4.49
C VAL A 21 -10.95 3.89 -4.19
N THR A 22 -11.01 4.62 -3.07
CA THR A 22 -12.16 5.44 -2.66
C THR A 22 -11.95 6.94 -2.91
N GLY A 23 -10.88 7.33 -3.61
CA GLY A 23 -10.58 8.73 -3.93
C GLY A 23 -9.91 9.53 -2.81
N ARG A 24 -9.45 8.87 -1.73
CA ARG A 24 -8.79 9.57 -0.61
C ARG A 24 -7.30 9.65 -0.85
N ARG A 25 -6.73 10.86 -0.75
CA ARG A 25 -5.30 11.09 -0.89
C ARG A 25 -4.53 10.81 0.39
N TYR A 26 -3.35 10.24 0.25
CA TYR A 26 -2.44 9.94 1.36
C TYR A 26 -0.99 9.97 0.89
N ARG A 27 -0.08 10.33 1.80
CA ARG A 27 1.36 10.29 1.55
C ARG A 27 1.96 8.98 2.07
N VAL A 28 2.84 8.38 1.28
CA VAL A 28 3.59 7.18 1.67
C VAL A 28 4.87 7.59 2.41
N GLY A 29 5.20 6.89 3.49
CA GLY A 29 6.48 7.04 4.19
C GLY A 29 6.97 5.72 4.75
N ILE A 30 8.27 5.66 5.09
CA ILE A 30 8.89 4.49 5.71
C ILE A 30 9.44 4.86 7.09
N TYR A 31 9.19 4.03 8.09
CA TYR A 31 9.77 4.16 9.43
C TYR A 31 10.22 2.80 9.95
N LEU A 32 11.49 2.67 10.36
CA LEU A 32 12.09 1.42 10.84
C LEU A 32 11.76 0.21 9.94
N ALA A 33 11.88 0.40 8.62
CA ALA A 33 11.54 -0.59 7.60
C ALA A 33 10.06 -1.03 7.54
N CYS A 34 9.14 -0.27 8.14
CA CYS A 34 7.70 -0.46 7.99
C CYS A 34 7.08 0.69 7.20
N PRO A 35 6.16 0.41 6.26
CA PRO A 35 5.39 1.47 5.64
C PRO A 35 4.43 2.10 6.64
N PHE A 36 4.29 3.42 6.54
CA PHE A 36 3.23 4.18 7.18
C PHE A 36 2.60 5.13 6.16
N PHE A 37 1.34 5.45 6.37
CA PHE A 37 0.53 6.23 5.45
C PHE A 37 -0.02 7.43 6.19
N THR A 38 0.13 8.61 5.60
CA THR A 38 -0.38 9.85 6.19
C THR A 38 -1.55 10.34 5.35
N PRO A 39 -2.81 10.14 5.78
CA PRO A 39 -3.96 10.67 5.07
C PRO A 39 -3.93 12.19 5.09
N GLU A 40 -4.19 12.84 3.97
CA GLU A 40 -4.20 14.31 3.94
C GLU A 40 -5.29 14.93 4.81
N SER A 41 -6.41 14.21 4.98
CA SER A 41 -7.54 14.67 5.78
C SER A 41 -7.21 14.83 7.26
N SER A 42 -6.29 14.01 7.79
CA SER A 42 -5.96 14.00 9.21
C SER A 42 -4.54 14.49 9.51
N GLY A 43 -3.61 14.32 8.57
CA GLY A 43 -2.20 14.65 8.75
C GLY A 43 -1.44 13.69 9.69
N TYR A 44 -2.12 12.70 10.29
CA TYR A 44 -1.51 11.76 11.22
C TYR A 44 -1.05 10.49 10.51
N GLY A 45 0.22 10.13 10.67
CA GLY A 45 0.80 8.89 10.14
C GLY A 45 0.17 7.65 10.78
N GLN A 46 -0.22 6.70 9.94
CA GLN A 46 -0.88 5.45 10.32
C GLN A 46 -0.05 4.27 9.84
N SER A 47 0.24 3.33 10.73
CA SER A 47 0.85 2.04 10.39
C SER A 47 0.19 0.95 11.21
N ASP A 48 -0.06 -0.20 10.59
CA ASP A 48 -0.51 -1.40 11.30
C ASP A 48 0.69 -2.30 11.71
N GLY A 49 1.91 -1.87 11.40
CA GLY A 49 3.15 -2.61 11.65
C GLY A 49 3.36 -3.79 10.69
N ARG A 50 4.56 -4.39 10.76
CA ARG A 50 5.01 -5.45 9.86
C ARG A 50 4.04 -6.64 9.77
N ARG A 51 3.60 -7.19 10.91
CA ARG A 51 2.74 -8.39 10.92
C ARG A 51 1.41 -8.21 10.20
N ALA A 52 0.80 -7.03 10.29
CA ALA A 52 -0.45 -6.76 9.59
C ALA A 52 -0.23 -6.65 8.07
N VAL A 53 0.88 -6.05 7.66
CA VAL A 53 1.29 -5.96 6.26
C VAL A 53 1.62 -7.35 5.70
N GLU A 54 2.33 -8.20 6.45
CA GLU A 54 2.58 -9.60 6.07
C GLU A 54 1.28 -10.36 5.83
N ARG A 55 0.32 -10.28 6.76
CA ARG A 55 -0.99 -10.91 6.59
C ARG A 55 -1.79 -10.34 5.41
N PHE A 56 -1.65 -9.04 5.14
CA PHE A 56 -2.24 -8.42 3.97
C PHE A 56 -1.66 -9.04 2.69
N VAL A 57 -0.32 -9.17 2.61
CA VAL A 57 0.38 -9.79 1.47
C VAL A 57 -0.04 -11.24 1.29
N GLU A 58 -0.12 -12.02 2.37
CA GLU A 58 -0.61 -13.40 2.33
C GLU A 58 -2.02 -13.46 1.72
N ARG A 59 -2.96 -12.69 2.25
CA ARG A 59 -4.34 -12.66 1.74
C ARG A 59 -4.43 -12.16 0.30
N TYR A 60 -3.60 -11.19 -0.07
CA TYR A 60 -3.52 -10.70 -1.45
C TYR A 60 -3.01 -11.78 -2.39
N ASN A 61 -1.98 -12.53 -2.02
CA ASN A 61 -1.47 -13.64 -2.84
C ASN A 61 -2.49 -14.77 -2.98
N GLU A 62 -3.31 -15.04 -1.95
CA GLU A 62 -4.37 -16.04 -1.99
C GLU A 62 -5.52 -15.66 -2.93
N THR A 63 -5.90 -14.37 -2.96
CA THR A 63 -7.17 -13.93 -3.56
C THR A 63 -7.02 -13.03 -4.78
N GLY A 64 -5.90 -12.34 -4.92
CA GLY A 64 -5.69 -11.26 -5.88
C GLY A 64 -6.60 -10.04 -5.66
N SER A 65 -7.29 -9.94 -4.52
CA SER A 65 -8.34 -8.92 -4.35
C SER A 65 -7.78 -7.52 -4.17
N LEU A 66 -8.30 -6.55 -4.92
CA LEU A 66 -8.06 -5.12 -4.73
C LEU A 66 -9.23 -4.42 -4.01
N ARG A 67 -10.06 -5.18 -3.29
CA ARG A 67 -11.19 -4.64 -2.52
C ARG A 67 -10.82 -4.53 -1.04
N PRO A 68 -10.84 -3.32 -0.43
CA PRO A 68 -10.48 -3.15 0.98
C PRO A 68 -11.28 -4.01 1.96
N GLY A 69 -12.55 -4.30 1.64
CA GLY A 69 -13.44 -5.12 2.48
C GLY A 69 -12.93 -6.54 2.74
N ASP A 70 -12.17 -7.12 1.80
CA ASP A 70 -11.65 -8.49 1.93
C ASP A 70 -10.51 -8.59 2.97
N TYR A 71 -10.01 -7.44 3.42
CA TYR A 71 -8.93 -7.29 4.39
C TYR A 71 -9.39 -6.69 5.72
N ALA A 72 -10.70 -6.49 5.93
CA ALA A 72 -11.24 -5.84 7.13
C ALA A 72 -10.83 -6.51 8.46
N LYS A 73 -10.53 -7.81 8.45
CA LYS A 73 -10.03 -8.57 9.61
C LYS A 73 -8.50 -8.59 9.74
N VAL A 74 -7.80 -8.04 8.75
CA VAL A 74 -6.35 -8.18 8.56
C VAL A 74 -5.62 -6.86 8.77
N SER A 75 -6.10 -5.77 8.16
CA SER A 75 -5.47 -4.45 8.23
C SER A 75 -6.53 -3.35 8.19
N ARG A 76 -6.33 -2.31 9.01
CA ARG A 76 -7.14 -1.08 8.99
C ARG A 76 -6.68 -0.13 7.88
N ASN A 77 -5.44 -0.30 7.44
CA ASN A 77 -4.79 0.48 6.39
C ASN A 77 -4.83 -0.20 5.02
N ALA A 78 -5.65 -1.23 4.84
CA ALA A 78 -5.72 -2.00 3.60
C ALA A 78 -6.02 -1.13 2.36
N SER A 79 -6.82 -0.07 2.50
CA SER A 79 -7.10 0.84 1.39
C SER A 79 -5.85 1.57 0.88
N TYR A 80 -4.90 1.88 1.76
CA TYR A 80 -3.63 2.51 1.38
C TYR A 80 -2.68 1.50 0.75
N LEU A 81 -2.59 0.29 1.31
CA LEU A 81 -1.79 -0.79 0.72
C LEU A 81 -2.28 -1.14 -0.70
N ILE A 82 -3.59 -1.21 -0.91
CA ILE A 82 -4.17 -1.42 -2.24
C ILE A 82 -3.85 -0.25 -3.18
N GLY A 83 -3.98 1.00 -2.72
CA GLY A 83 -3.62 2.17 -3.51
C GLY A 83 -2.16 2.15 -3.98
N LEU A 84 -1.24 1.70 -3.11
CA LEU A 84 0.17 1.52 -3.45
C LEU A 84 0.36 0.48 -4.56
N LEU A 85 -0.32 -0.67 -4.48
CA LEU A 85 -0.25 -1.71 -5.51
C LEU A 85 -0.79 -1.22 -6.86
N ILE A 86 -1.87 -0.46 -6.86
CA ILE A 86 -2.45 0.12 -8.08
C ILE A 86 -1.47 1.12 -8.71
N ALA A 87 -0.89 2.01 -7.90
CA ALA A 87 0.10 2.97 -8.37
C ALA A 87 1.34 2.28 -8.96
N ALA A 88 1.82 1.21 -8.32
CA ALA A 88 2.92 0.38 -8.82
C ALA A 88 2.57 -0.31 -10.15
N GLY A 89 1.36 -0.87 -10.28
CA GLY A 89 0.89 -1.48 -11.54
C GLY A 89 0.73 -0.47 -12.68
N ALA A 90 0.23 0.74 -12.37
CA ALA A 90 0.13 1.82 -13.33
C ALA A 90 1.51 2.30 -13.80
N SER A 91 2.48 2.43 -12.89
CA SER A 91 3.85 2.86 -13.19
C SER A 91 4.59 1.87 -14.10
N GLN A 92 4.31 0.57 -13.97
CA GLN A 92 4.87 -0.47 -14.85
C GLN A 92 4.26 -0.48 -16.26
N THR A 93 3.03 0.04 -16.44
CA THR A 93 2.38 0.14 -17.76
C THR A 93 2.92 1.32 -18.58
N SER A 94 3.55 2.30 -17.94
CA SER A 94 4.08 3.50 -18.60
C SER A 94 5.48 3.34 -19.21
N ALA A 95 6.12 2.17 -19.06
CA ALA A 95 7.40 1.89 -19.72
C ALA A 95 7.16 1.30 -21.13
N PRO A 96 7.61 1.95 -22.23
CA PRO A 96 7.62 1.31 -23.54
C PRO A 96 8.57 0.11 -23.50
N ARG A 97 8.06 -1.08 -23.84
CA ARG A 97 8.87 -2.27 -24.09
C ARG A 97 9.81 -1.98 -25.27
N PRO A 98 11.13 -2.26 -25.18
CA PRO A 98 12.01 -2.24 -26.33
C PRO A 98 11.64 -3.34 -27.35
#